data_AF-A0AA36A0F3-F1
#
_entry.id   AF-A0AA36A0F3-F1
#
_cell.length_a   1.000
_cell.length_b   1.000
_cell.length_c   1.000
_cell.angle_alpha   90.00
_cell.angle_beta   90.00
_cell.angle_gamma   90.00
#
_symmetry.space_group_name_H-M   'P 1'
#
loop_
_entity.id
_entity.type
_entity.pdbx_description
1 polymer ?
#
loop_
_entity_poly.entity_id
_entity_poly.type
_entity_poly.pdbx_seq_one_letter_code
_entity_poly.pdbx_strand_id
1 'polypeptide(L)'
;MEGGEGWQETKTGGRRRRIGILGGGSNPCYFKIDTEELKFLPSVVGVNGTIYFGESRGHLHLVLRKWADRGERHLQLNVYEMLNDYSGWFLKYRVELDELLNAYPQMIQTIKVIGRDQDPSIPQLYNYSVLDVVRGEEDDETFMAIFIPGKIIKSNVYDKSFKQIFNLSPIIYKSQVHRFIETLVSF
;
A
#
# COMPACT_ATOMS: atom_id res chain seq x y z
N MET A 1 -12.49 31.99 -47.64
CA MET A 1 -11.75 30.74 -47.92
C MET A 1 -10.32 31.02 -47.49
N GLU A 2 -10.04 31.04 -46.18
CA GLU A 2 -9.80 29.90 -45.28
C GLU A 2 -8.45 29.20 -45.51
N GLY A 3 -7.73 28.98 -44.40
CA GLY A 3 -6.57 28.10 -44.27
C GLY A 3 -5.29 28.90 -43.98
N GLY A 4 -4.83 29.12 -42.75
CA GLY A 4 -4.96 28.33 -41.52
C GLY A 4 -3.57 27.80 -41.17
N GLU A 5 -2.86 28.51 -40.28
CA GLU A 5 -1.57 28.10 -39.73
C GLU A 5 -1.74 26.80 -38.92
N GLY A 6 -1.15 25.71 -39.39
CA GLY A 6 -1.17 24.42 -38.71
C GLY A 6 0.06 24.23 -37.84
N TRP A 7 -0.03 24.63 -36.57
CA TRP A 7 0.84 24.09 -35.53
C TRP A 7 0.44 22.63 -35.29
N GLN A 8 1.37 21.69 -35.46
CA GLN A 8 1.21 20.34 -34.92
C GLN A 8 1.57 20.36 -33.44
N GLU A 9 0.56 20.37 -32.59
CA GLU A 9 0.70 20.19 -31.16
C GLU A 9 0.78 18.69 -30.85
N THR A 10 1.95 18.25 -30.39
CA THR A 10 2.18 16.89 -29.93
C THR A 10 1.44 16.67 -28.61
N LYS A 11 0.41 15.82 -28.61
CA LYS A 11 -0.20 15.33 -27.36
C LYS A 11 0.73 14.30 -26.71
N THR A 12 1.76 14.77 -26.02
CA THR A 12 2.49 13.96 -25.05
C THR A 12 1.58 13.75 -23.84
N GLY A 13 1.26 12.48 -23.58
CA GLY A 13 0.42 12.06 -22.45
C GLY A 13 1.06 12.38 -21.12
N GLY A 14 0.75 13.55 -20.57
CA GLY A 14 1.12 13.93 -19.22
C GLY A 14 -0.08 13.83 -18.29
N ARG A 15 -0.16 12.77 -17.48
CA ARG A 15 -1.00 12.81 -16.28
C ARG A 15 -0.34 12.05 -15.15
N ARG A 16 0.21 12.80 -14.19
CA ARG A 16 0.63 12.26 -12.91
C ARG A 16 -0.07 12.99 -11.78
N ARG A 17 -0.76 12.17 -10.99
CA ARG A 17 -1.63 12.52 -9.88
C ARG A 17 -0.78 12.42 -8.62
N ARG A 18 -0.75 13.44 -7.77
CA ARG A 18 -0.19 13.31 -6.43
C ARG A 18 -1.30 12.98 -5.45
N ILE A 19 -0.96 12.12 -4.50
CA ILE A 19 -1.87 11.57 -3.50
C ILE A 19 -1.28 11.96 -2.14
N GLY A 20 -2.08 12.58 -1.29
CA GLY A 20 -1.80 12.71 0.13
C GLY A 20 -3.01 12.22 0.90
N ILE A 21 -2.84 11.20 1.75
CA ILE A 21 -3.88 10.80 2.71
C ILE A 21 -3.66 11.61 3.98
N LEU A 22 -4.65 12.38 4.38
CA LEU A 22 -4.77 12.84 5.76
C LEU A 22 -5.39 11.70 6.57
N GLY A 23 -4.61 11.11 7.47
CA GLY A 23 -5.03 9.97 8.29
C GLY A 23 -5.89 10.39 9.47
N GLY A 24 -7.07 9.78 9.62
CA GLY A 24 -7.92 9.86 10.82
C GLY A 24 -9.40 9.87 10.48
N GLY A 25 -10.07 8.71 10.55
CA GLY A 25 -11.54 8.53 10.53
C GLY A 25 -12.33 9.11 9.34
N SER A 26 -11.65 9.74 8.37
CA SER A 26 -12.22 10.48 7.26
C SER A 26 -11.93 9.76 5.94
N ASN A 27 -12.81 9.96 4.96
CA ASN A 27 -12.67 9.34 3.65
C ASN A 27 -11.31 9.65 3.04
N PRO A 28 -10.63 8.68 2.39
CA PRO A 28 -9.41 8.96 1.66
C PRO A 28 -9.66 10.09 0.68
N CYS A 29 -8.78 11.10 0.67
CA CYS A 29 -8.89 12.23 -0.23
C CYS A 29 -7.68 12.30 -1.15
N TYR A 30 -7.82 13.05 -2.24
CA TYR A 30 -6.72 13.36 -3.15
C TYR A 30 -6.89 14.78 -3.66
N PHE A 31 -5.76 15.42 -3.95
CA PHE A 31 -5.74 16.79 -4.45
C PHE A 31 -5.54 16.79 -5.96
N LYS A 32 -6.48 17.38 -6.70
CA LYS A 32 -6.34 17.64 -8.13
C LYS A 32 -5.61 18.96 -8.30
N ILE A 33 -4.37 18.89 -8.79
CA ILE A 33 -3.54 20.09 -8.99
C ILE A 33 -4.12 20.98 -10.09
N ASP A 34 -4.51 20.40 -11.23
CA ASP A 34 -5.01 21.15 -12.39
C ASP A 34 -6.22 22.04 -12.08
N THR A 35 -7.05 21.60 -11.14
CA THR A 35 -8.26 22.32 -10.71
C THR A 35 -8.11 22.92 -9.31
N GLU A 36 -6.99 22.69 -8.65
CA GLU A 36 -6.73 23.03 -7.24
C GLU A 36 -7.83 22.54 -6.27
N GLU A 37 -8.45 21.40 -6.56
CA GLU A 37 -9.56 20.87 -5.79
C GLU A 37 -9.16 19.68 -4.92
N LEU A 38 -9.60 19.70 -3.66
CA LEU A 38 -9.62 18.51 -2.82
C LEU A 38 -10.86 17.67 -3.17
N LYS A 39 -10.64 16.40 -3.55
CA LYS A 39 -11.71 15.42 -3.80
C LYS A 39 -11.66 14.29 -2.79
N PHE A 40 -12.83 13.75 -2.47
CA PHE A 40 -12.98 12.63 -1.56
C PHE A 40 -13.30 11.36 -2.35
N LEU A 41 -12.70 10.24 -1.95
CA LEU A 41 -13.02 8.92 -2.47
C LEU A 41 -14.14 8.30 -1.63
N PRO A 42 -14.86 7.30 -2.18
CA PRO A 42 -15.75 6.47 -1.39
C PRO A 42 -15.05 5.97 -0.14
N SER A 43 -15.76 6.05 0.99
CA SER A 43 -15.28 5.46 2.23
C SER A 43 -15.14 3.95 2.03
N VAL A 44 -14.08 3.37 2.59
CA VAL A 44 -14.14 1.95 2.92
C VAL A 44 -14.82 1.89 4.28
N VAL A 45 -15.98 1.27 4.37
CA VAL A 45 -16.72 1.23 5.64
C VAL A 45 -15.93 0.37 6.64
N GLY A 46 -15.73 0.86 7.87
CA GLY A 46 -15.14 0.08 8.97
C GLY A 46 -13.61 0.06 9.06
N VAL A 47 -12.89 0.96 8.37
CA VAL A 47 -11.41 0.96 8.40
C VAL A 47 -10.81 1.90 9.43
N ASN A 48 -10.31 1.31 10.51
CA ASN A 48 -9.15 1.83 11.22
C ASN A 48 -7.91 1.04 10.75
N GLY A 49 -6.84 1.75 10.35
CA GLY A 49 -5.54 1.14 10.05
C GLY A 49 -5.21 0.96 8.57
N THR A 50 -5.38 2.00 7.74
CA THR A 50 -4.80 2.02 6.38
C THR A 50 -3.28 1.92 6.45
N ILE A 51 -2.72 0.91 5.78
CA ILE A 51 -1.28 0.66 5.77
C ILE A 51 -0.63 1.22 4.51
N TYR A 52 -1.32 1.14 3.38
CA TYR A 52 -0.82 1.64 2.11
C TYR A 52 -1.95 2.12 1.22
N PHE A 53 -1.63 3.12 0.39
CA PHE A 53 -2.47 3.60 -0.68
C PHE A 53 -1.59 4.06 -1.84
N GLY A 54 -1.86 3.56 -3.03
CA GLY A 54 -1.04 3.88 -4.20
C GLY A 54 -1.57 3.24 -5.48
N GLU A 55 -1.05 3.72 -6.60
CA GLU A 55 -1.52 3.34 -7.93
C GLU A 55 -0.52 2.40 -8.61
N SER A 56 -0.96 1.34 -9.29
CA SER A 56 -0.09 0.52 -10.13
C SER A 56 -0.81 0.13 -11.42
N ARG A 57 -0.18 0.43 -12.57
CA ARG A 57 -0.69 0.15 -13.92
C ARG A 57 -2.09 0.70 -14.22
N GLY A 58 -2.41 1.88 -13.69
CA GLY A 58 -3.71 2.54 -13.82
C GLY A 58 -4.72 2.20 -12.73
N HIS A 59 -4.40 1.26 -11.84
CA HIS A 59 -5.29 0.77 -10.78
C HIS A 59 -4.92 1.34 -9.43
N LEU A 60 -5.88 1.93 -8.73
CA LEU A 60 -5.68 2.48 -7.40
C LEU A 60 -5.95 1.41 -6.33
N HIS A 61 -4.98 1.18 -5.46
CA HIS A 61 -5.04 0.16 -4.41
C HIS A 61 -5.04 0.78 -3.02
N LEU A 62 -5.75 0.13 -2.11
CA LEU A 62 -5.76 0.41 -0.68
C LEU A 62 -5.47 -0.90 0.08
N VAL A 63 -4.46 -0.89 0.96
CA VAL A 63 -4.10 -2.06 1.77
C VAL A 63 -4.47 -1.83 3.23
N LEU A 64 -5.16 -2.82 3.78
CA LEU A 64 -5.72 -2.79 5.12
C LEU A 64 -5.33 -4.07 5.86
N ARG A 65 -4.99 -3.96 7.14
CA ARG A 65 -4.79 -5.15 7.98
C ARG A 65 -6.14 -5.74 8.34
N LYS A 66 -6.31 -7.05 8.15
CA LYS A 66 -7.41 -7.77 8.78
C LYS A 66 -7.08 -7.93 10.26
N TRP A 67 -7.99 -7.50 11.12
CA TRP A 67 -7.88 -7.77 12.55
C TRP A 67 -8.06 -9.28 12.77
N ALA A 68 -7.05 -9.91 13.38
CA ALA A 68 -7.12 -11.32 13.75
C ALA A 68 -7.93 -11.49 15.04
N ASP A 69 -8.53 -12.67 15.22
CA ASP A 69 -9.16 -13.05 16.47
C ASP A 69 -8.09 -13.13 17.60
N ARG A 70 -8.53 -12.88 18.84
CA ARG A 70 -7.62 -12.75 19.98
C ARG A 70 -6.78 -14.01 20.18
N GLY A 71 -5.47 -13.85 20.25
CA GLY A 71 -4.52 -14.94 20.51
C GLY A 71 -3.95 -15.63 19.26
N GLU A 72 -4.49 -15.37 18.07
CA GLU A 72 -3.98 -15.99 16.83
C GLU A 72 -2.76 -15.23 16.29
N ARG A 73 -1.69 -15.99 15.97
CA ARG A 73 -0.53 -15.52 15.20
C ARG A 73 -0.87 -15.53 13.70
N HIS A 74 -1.84 -14.71 13.32
CA HIS A 74 -2.28 -14.56 11.94
C HIS A 74 -2.09 -13.12 11.46
N LEU A 75 -1.38 -12.93 10.36
CA LEU A 75 -1.22 -11.64 9.69
C LEU A 75 -1.72 -11.73 8.26
N GLN A 76 -2.93 -11.19 8.05
CA GLN A 76 -3.53 -11.06 6.73
C GLN A 76 -3.69 -9.58 6.37
N LEU A 77 -3.31 -9.25 5.14
CA LEU A 77 -3.54 -7.96 4.50
C LEU A 77 -4.59 -8.10 3.40
N ASN A 78 -5.59 -7.22 3.41
CA ASN A 78 -6.59 -7.13 2.35
C ASN A 78 -6.19 -6.00 1.40
N VAL A 79 -6.11 -6.31 0.11
CA VAL A 79 -5.87 -5.34 -0.95
C VAL A 79 -7.20 -5.07 -1.64
N TYR A 80 -7.65 -3.82 -1.53
CA TYR A 80 -8.82 -3.32 -2.22
C TYR A 80 -8.40 -2.53 -3.46
N GLU A 81 -9.18 -2.67 -4.52
CA GLU A 81 -8.99 -1.93 -5.76
C GLU A 81 -10.21 -1.03 -5.99
N MET A 82 -9.95 0.20 -6.47
CA MET A 82 -10.99 1.14 -6.84
C MET A 82 -11.62 0.75 -8.17
N LEU A 83 -12.95 0.78 -8.26
CA LEU A 83 -13.67 0.62 -9.52
C LEU A 83 -13.31 1.75 -10.51
N ASN A 84 -13.31 1.45 -11.81
CA ASN A 84 -12.93 2.41 -12.85
C ASN A 84 -13.78 3.69 -12.89
N ASP A 85 -15.03 3.60 -12.44
CA ASP A 85 -15.97 4.71 -12.32
C ASP A 85 -15.85 5.46 -10.99
N TYR A 86 -14.90 5.08 -10.14
CA TYR A 86 -14.65 5.63 -8.80
C TYR A 86 -15.86 5.52 -7.85
N SER A 87 -16.80 4.60 -8.13
CA SER A 87 -18.03 4.44 -7.34
C SER A 87 -17.81 3.68 -6.03
N GLY A 88 -16.74 2.88 -5.92
CA GLY A 88 -16.48 2.09 -4.74
C GLY A 88 -15.22 1.24 -4.84
N TRP A 89 -14.96 0.53 -3.74
CA TRP A 89 -13.81 -0.36 -3.58
C TRP A 89 -14.27 -1.81 -3.58
N PHE A 90 -13.52 -2.70 -4.23
CA PHE A 90 -13.75 -4.15 -4.15
C PHE A 90 -12.50 -4.86 -3.63
N LEU A 91 -12.71 -5.94 -2.87
CA LEU A 91 -11.60 -6.76 -2.37
C LEU A 91 -11.00 -7.56 -3.54
N LYS A 92 -9.76 -7.23 -3.90
CA LYS A 92 -9.05 -7.88 -5.01
C LYS A 92 -8.17 -9.02 -4.52
N TYR A 93 -7.40 -8.82 -3.44
CA TYR A 93 -6.50 -9.84 -2.89
C TYR A 93 -6.62 -9.99 -1.38
N ARG A 94 -6.41 -11.23 -0.90
CA ARG A 94 -6.17 -11.56 0.51
C ARG A 94 -4.76 -12.12 0.62
N VAL A 95 -3.84 -11.35 1.19
CA VAL A 95 -2.45 -11.76 1.31
C VAL A 95 -2.17 -12.21 2.73
N GLU A 96 -1.80 -13.47 2.89
CA GLU A 96 -1.39 -14.07 4.15
C GLU A 96 0.13 -13.97 4.31
N LEU A 97 0.60 -13.50 5.46
CA LEU A 97 2.01 -13.28 5.76
C LEU A 97 2.51 -14.15 6.91
N ASP A 98 1.81 -15.24 7.24
CA ASP A 98 2.16 -16.11 8.36
C ASP A 98 3.50 -16.83 8.14
N GLU A 99 3.77 -17.27 6.92
CA GLU A 99 5.07 -17.85 6.55
C GLU A 99 6.20 -16.82 6.69
N LEU A 100 5.91 -15.56 6.34
CA LEU A 100 6.85 -14.46 6.52
C LEU A 100 7.13 -14.19 8.00
N LEU A 101 6.10 -14.21 8.86
CA LEU A 101 6.24 -14.08 10.30
C LEU A 101 7.09 -15.20 10.90
N ASN A 102 6.91 -16.44 10.42
CA ASN A 102 7.69 -17.59 10.88
C ASN A 102 9.16 -17.47 10.48
N ALA A 103 9.45 -17.00 9.26
CA ALA A 103 10.81 -16.79 8.78
C ALA A 103 11.50 -15.57 9.42
N TYR A 104 10.73 -14.55 9.81
CA TYR A 104 11.24 -13.30 10.37
C TYR A 104 10.54 -12.94 11.69
N PRO A 105 10.79 -13.69 12.77
CA PRO A 105 10.14 -13.47 14.06
C PRO A 105 10.45 -12.10 14.68
N GLN A 106 11.51 -11.42 14.23
CA GLN A 106 11.82 -10.04 14.64
C GLN A 106 10.77 -9.02 14.19
N MET A 107 9.86 -9.39 13.28
CA MET A 107 8.68 -8.59 12.96
C MET A 107 7.71 -8.49 14.15
N ILE A 108 7.72 -9.44 15.08
CA ILE A 108 6.77 -9.48 16.19
C ILE A 108 7.23 -8.48 17.27
N GLN A 109 6.46 -7.41 17.47
CA GLN A 109 6.66 -6.52 18.61
C GLN A 109 6.05 -7.17 19.85
N THR A 110 6.90 -7.57 20.79
CA THR A 110 6.42 -7.98 22.11
C THR A 110 6.19 -6.71 22.93
N ILE A 111 4.94 -6.28 23.10
CA ILE A 111 4.64 -5.32 24.16
C ILE A 111 4.81 -6.08 25.48
N LYS A 112 5.96 -5.92 26.12
CA LYS A 112 6.16 -6.40 27.48
C LYS A 112 5.45 -5.46 28.44
N VAL A 113 4.18 -5.73 28.72
CA VAL A 113 3.51 -5.09 29.87
C VAL A 113 3.92 -5.90 31.08
N ILE A 114 4.75 -5.32 31.96
CA ILE A 114 5.23 -6.00 33.18
C ILE A 114 4.03 -6.66 33.91
N GLY A 115 4.04 -7.99 33.99
CA GLY A 115 2.97 -8.79 34.61
C GLY A 115 1.83 -9.26 33.68
N ARG A 116 1.87 -8.96 32.38
CA ARG A 116 0.87 -9.37 31.37
C ARG A 116 1.48 -9.84 30.05
N ASP A 117 2.73 -10.26 30.05
CA ASP A 117 3.46 -10.73 28.86
C ASP A 117 2.80 -11.94 28.16
N GLN A 118 1.83 -12.59 28.80
CA GLN A 118 1.03 -13.70 28.28
C GLN A 118 -0.48 -13.42 28.23
N ASP A 119 -0.91 -12.16 28.39
CA ASP A 119 -2.33 -11.80 28.33
C ASP A 119 -2.83 -11.83 26.88
N PRO A 120 -3.72 -12.77 26.50
CA PRO A 120 -4.26 -12.89 25.15
C PRO A 120 -5.14 -11.69 24.74
N SER A 121 -5.43 -10.77 25.66
CA SER A 121 -6.10 -9.50 25.37
C SER A 121 -5.19 -8.44 24.74
N ILE A 122 -3.87 -8.61 24.77
CA ILE A 122 -2.93 -7.67 24.13
C ILE A 122 -2.84 -7.97 22.62
N PRO A 123 -3.18 -7.02 21.73
CA PRO A 123 -3.07 -7.24 20.29
C PRO A 123 -1.61 -7.45 19.89
N GLN A 124 -1.35 -8.48 19.09
CA GLN A 124 -0.03 -8.67 18.48
C GLN A 124 0.24 -7.51 17.52
N LEU A 125 1.28 -6.73 17.81
CA LEU A 125 1.80 -5.68 16.95
C LEU A 125 2.93 -6.24 16.10
N TYR A 126 2.95 -5.86 14.82
CA TYR A 126 3.99 -6.29 13.90
C TYR A 126 4.70 -5.07 13.33
N ASN A 127 6.03 -5.11 13.32
CA ASN A 127 6.89 -4.09 12.73
C ASN A 127 7.07 -4.37 11.23
N TYR A 128 6.26 -3.72 10.41
CA TYR A 128 6.40 -3.75 8.95
C TYR A 128 5.78 -2.49 8.35
N SER A 129 6.06 -2.24 7.07
CA SER A 129 5.39 -1.22 6.27
C SER A 129 5.21 -1.75 4.85
N VAL A 130 4.04 -1.59 4.26
CA VAL A 130 3.84 -1.89 2.84
C VAL A 130 4.37 -0.72 2.04
N LEU A 131 5.46 -0.94 1.30
CA LEU A 131 6.07 0.05 0.44
C LEU A 131 5.28 0.20 -0.86
N ASP A 132 4.84 -0.93 -1.41
CA ASP A 132 4.17 -0.93 -2.70
C ASP A 132 3.32 -2.16 -2.98
N VAL A 133 2.31 -1.99 -3.84
CA VAL A 133 1.60 -3.07 -4.55
C VAL A 133 1.99 -2.93 -6.02
N VAL A 134 2.75 -3.90 -6.53
CA VAL A 134 3.29 -3.90 -7.89
C VAL A 134 2.51 -4.90 -8.73
N ARG A 135 1.71 -4.39 -9.67
CA ARG A 135 1.00 -5.25 -10.63
C ARG A 135 1.93 -5.82 -11.68
N GLY A 136 1.77 -7.11 -11.93
CA GLY A 136 2.27 -7.78 -13.12
C GLY A 136 1.32 -7.64 -14.31
N GLU A 137 1.64 -8.30 -15.41
CA GLU A 137 0.71 -8.46 -16.55
C GLU A 137 -0.42 -9.40 -16.16
N GLU A 138 -0.08 -10.46 -15.44
CA GLU A 138 -1.01 -11.43 -14.89
C GLU A 138 -1.16 -11.25 -13.35
N ASP A 139 -2.25 -11.78 -12.80
CA ASP A 139 -2.56 -11.65 -11.36
C ASP A 139 -1.53 -12.40 -10.49
N ASP A 140 -0.93 -13.49 -10.99
CA ASP A 140 0.09 -14.30 -10.31
C ASP A 140 1.49 -13.65 -10.32
N GLU A 141 1.74 -12.71 -11.24
CA GLU A 141 2.95 -11.88 -11.26
C GLU A 141 2.88 -10.71 -10.27
N THR A 142 1.71 -10.43 -9.70
CA THR A 142 1.49 -9.31 -8.79
C THR A 142 2.11 -9.59 -7.42
N PHE A 143 2.79 -8.59 -6.84
CA PHE A 143 3.44 -8.73 -5.54
C PHE A 143 3.37 -7.46 -4.69
N MET A 144 3.48 -7.61 -3.38
CA MET A 144 3.73 -6.53 -2.44
C MET A 144 5.22 -6.40 -2.13
N ALA A 145 5.70 -5.17 -2.12
CA ALA A 145 6.98 -4.81 -1.52
C ALA A 145 6.76 -4.45 -0.06
N ILE A 146 7.31 -5.23 0.85
CA ILE A 146 7.13 -5.09 2.29
C ILE A 146 8.48 -4.76 2.92
N PHE A 147 8.53 -3.64 3.64
CA PHE A 147 9.64 -3.32 4.51
C PHE A 147 9.43 -3.97 5.88
N ILE A 148 10.43 -4.70 6.33
CA ILE A 148 10.53 -5.28 7.68
C ILE A 148 11.87 -4.82 8.28
N PRO A 149 12.14 -5.03 9.58
CA PRO A 149 13.38 -4.57 10.21
C PRO A 149 14.63 -4.96 9.40
N GLY A 150 15.28 -3.95 8.82
CA GLY A 150 16.50 -4.07 8.02
C GLY A 150 16.36 -4.77 6.66
N LYS A 151 15.15 -5.05 6.15
CA LYS A 151 15.00 -5.82 4.89
C LYS A 151 13.81 -5.34 4.06
N ILE A 152 13.92 -5.52 2.74
CA ILE A 152 12.78 -5.42 1.82
C ILE A 152 12.48 -6.80 1.27
N ILE A 153 11.22 -7.19 1.40
CA ILE A 153 10.68 -8.47 0.99
C ILE A 153 9.72 -8.24 -0.17
N LYS A 154 9.88 -9.02 -1.24
CA LYS A 154 8.85 -9.22 -2.27
C LYS A 154 7.95 -10.37 -1.82
N SER A 155 6.67 -10.13 -1.67
CA SER A 155 5.67 -11.14 -1.31
C SER A 155 4.63 -11.24 -2.42
N ASN A 156 4.49 -12.42 -3.03
CA ASN A 156 3.45 -12.66 -4.02
C ASN A 156 2.06 -12.54 -3.37
N VAL A 157 1.09 -11.96 -4.08
CA VAL A 157 -0.28 -11.77 -3.54
C VAL A 157 -1.17 -13.00 -3.66
N TYR A 158 -0.78 -14.00 -4.45
CA TYR A 158 -1.58 -15.15 -4.85
C TYR A 158 -1.09 -16.46 -4.19
N ASP A 159 0.20 -16.77 -4.31
CA ASP A 159 0.76 -18.07 -3.90
C ASP A 159 1.46 -18.07 -2.53
N LYS A 160 1.42 -16.94 -1.82
CA LYS A 160 2.04 -16.72 -0.48
C LYS A 160 3.57 -16.78 -0.47
N SER A 161 4.22 -17.02 -1.61
CA SER A 161 5.66 -17.06 -1.70
C SER A 161 6.26 -15.68 -1.40
N PHE A 162 7.43 -15.67 -0.78
CA PHE A 162 8.17 -14.45 -0.54
C PHE A 162 9.66 -14.63 -0.78
N LYS A 163 10.31 -13.54 -1.14
CA LYS A 163 11.75 -13.47 -1.38
C LYS A 163 12.31 -12.17 -0.82
N GLN A 164 13.38 -12.26 -0.06
CA GLN A 164 14.17 -11.07 0.29
C GLN A 164 14.82 -10.51 -0.98
N ILE A 165 14.57 -9.23 -1.27
CA ILE A 165 15.13 -8.55 -2.45
C ILE A 165 16.17 -7.50 -2.09
N PHE A 166 16.22 -7.05 -0.84
CA PHE A 166 17.20 -6.06 -0.39
C PHE A 166 17.48 -6.15 1.11
N ASN A 167 18.71 -5.79 1.50
CA ASN A 167 19.17 -5.74 2.89
C ASN A 167 19.58 -4.30 3.23
N LEU A 168 18.94 -3.71 4.24
CA LEU A 168 19.21 -2.35 4.71
C LEU A 168 20.15 -2.40 5.90
N SER A 169 21.03 -1.40 6.00
CA SER A 169 21.88 -1.23 7.17
C SER A 169 21.01 -1.12 8.45
N PRO A 170 21.40 -1.68 9.61
CA PRO A 170 20.56 -1.86 10.80
C PRO A 170 19.98 -0.59 11.45
N ILE A 171 20.27 0.59 10.90
CA ILE A 171 19.96 1.89 11.48
C ILE A 171 18.55 2.39 11.05
N ILE A 172 17.97 1.82 9.99
CA ILE A 172 16.66 2.28 9.49
C ILE A 172 15.54 1.47 10.15
N TYR A 173 14.92 2.03 11.19
CA TYR A 173 13.80 1.44 11.93
C TYR A 173 12.42 1.95 11.49
N LYS A 174 12.38 3.03 10.71
CA LYS A 174 11.15 3.58 10.14
C LYS A 174 11.43 4.09 8.75
N SER A 175 10.56 3.70 7.84
CA SER A 175 10.66 4.14 6.46
C SER A 175 9.29 4.74 6.11
N GLN A 176 9.14 6.06 6.29
CA GLN A 176 8.16 6.79 5.48
C GLN A 176 8.75 6.84 4.06
N VAL A 177 8.61 5.73 3.33
CA VAL A 177 9.08 5.62 1.96
C VAL A 177 7.91 6.05 1.10
N HIS A 178 8.09 7.16 0.42
CA HIS A 178 7.19 7.56 -0.64
C HIS A 178 7.74 6.99 -1.95
N ARG A 179 6.87 6.40 -2.77
CA ARG A 179 7.26 5.96 -4.10
C ARG A 179 7.82 7.16 -4.88
N PHE A 180 9.08 7.06 -5.30
CA PHE A 180 9.63 7.99 -6.29
C PHE A 180 9.00 7.65 -7.64
N ILE A 181 8.38 8.63 -8.28
CA ILE A 181 7.77 8.46 -9.59
C ILE A 181 8.56 9.34 -10.58
N GLU A 182 9.30 8.73 -11.52
CA GLU A 182 10.33 9.40 -12.36
C GLU A 182 9.86 10.47 -13.38
N THR A 183 8.73 10.30 -14.07
CA THR A 183 8.04 11.33 -14.90
C THR A 183 7.57 12.59 -14.15
N LEU A 184 8.21 13.00 -13.06
CA LEU A 184 8.15 14.36 -12.50
C LEU A 184 9.38 15.20 -12.90
N VAL A 185 10.34 14.66 -13.66
CA VAL A 185 11.63 15.33 -13.98
C VAL A 185 11.66 15.94 -15.39
N SER A 186 10.56 15.92 -16.14
CA SER A 186 10.45 16.66 -17.40
C SER A 186 9.43 17.80 -17.27
N PHE A 187 9.91 18.94 -16.77
CA PHE A 187 9.29 20.25 -16.95
C PHE A 187 10.01 20.98 -18.07
#